data_AF-A0A535IA64-F1
#
_entry.id   AF-A0A535IA64-F1
#
_cell.length_a   1.000
_cell.length_b   1.000
_cell.length_c   1.000
_cell.angle_alpha   90.00
_cell.angle_beta   90.00
_cell.angle_gamma   90.00
#
_symmetry.space_group_name_H-M   'P 1'
#
loop_
_entity.id
_entity.type
_entity.pdbx_description
1 polymer ?
#
loop_
_entity_poly.entity_id
_entity_poly.type
_entity_poly.pdbx_seq_one_letter_code
_entity_poly.pdbx_strand_id
1 'polypeptide(L)'
;MARSRVLKDIPPLRFGEGRDCTLPACLALATGSEYDWVMGVSGAAFTSTIDAATWDPLAAAPLDDATLSRAAQATGTKPDVVGPPFDDEMRALVLDRVAEAIDAKMPPLVKGIAGPPEYGLIVGYDEEGPTFLARTYFDKTDKPTKIGWSAFADAEHGLVAFLDRGAAPDRAKVAGEAIGHAVATARDNEDALRSWLEGLRDDARWSDTKHAGAAAFGDHAMRTILADKRRGAARFLRSVRGIFSSSPGADILRAAESYGYVADACAKVGTGPFDGSVAMRFLDVGGRRAWAKQLDAIIGLEREAHAALAAAKDALH
;
A
#
# COMPACT_ATOMS: atom_id res chain seq x y z
N MET A 1 -32.03 -10.99 -19.11
CA MET A 1 -31.20 -10.87 -17.90
C MET A 1 -29.84 -10.46 -18.39
N ALA A 2 -29.35 -9.29 -17.99
CA ALA A 2 -28.02 -8.82 -18.40
C ALA A 2 -26.96 -9.87 -18.06
N ARG A 3 -26.22 -10.32 -19.08
CA ARG A 3 -25.20 -11.36 -18.95
C ARG A 3 -23.91 -10.66 -18.51
N SER A 4 -23.57 -10.79 -17.24
CA SER A 4 -22.35 -10.20 -16.67
C SER A 4 -21.31 -11.28 -16.40
N ARG A 5 -20.06 -10.99 -16.74
CA ARG A 5 -18.92 -11.84 -16.43
C ARG A 5 -18.17 -11.25 -15.24
N VAL A 6 -18.01 -12.05 -14.18
CA VAL A 6 -17.47 -11.58 -12.89
C VAL A 6 -16.59 -12.64 -12.24
N LEU A 7 -15.42 -12.23 -11.75
CA LEU A 7 -14.59 -13.01 -10.84
C LEU A 7 -15.17 -12.92 -9.42
N LYS A 8 -15.77 -14.04 -8.96
CA LYS A 8 -16.48 -14.11 -7.67
C LYS A 8 -15.58 -14.40 -6.48
N ASP A 9 -14.37 -14.87 -6.76
CA ASP A 9 -13.32 -15.26 -5.84
C ASP A 9 -12.49 -14.08 -5.32
N ILE A 10 -12.66 -12.88 -5.91
CA ILE A 10 -12.06 -11.65 -5.38
C ILE A 10 -12.93 -11.08 -4.25
N PRO A 11 -12.45 -11.07 -2.99
CA PRO A 11 -13.22 -10.59 -1.85
C PRO A 11 -13.40 -9.06 -1.89
N PRO A 12 -14.30 -8.49 -1.08
CA PRO A 12 -14.36 -7.06 -0.85
C PRO A 12 -13.02 -6.49 -0.33
N LEU A 13 -12.70 -5.26 -0.74
CA LEU A 13 -11.54 -4.52 -0.24
C LEU A 13 -12.00 -3.57 0.88
N ARG A 14 -11.27 -3.53 2.00
CA ARG A 14 -11.66 -2.79 3.21
C ARG A 14 -10.44 -2.21 3.93
N PHE A 15 -10.55 -0.95 4.35
CA PHE A 15 -9.58 -0.34 5.25
C PHE A 15 -9.73 -0.87 6.68
N GLY A 16 -8.63 -0.97 7.40
CA GLY A 16 -8.55 -1.46 8.78
C GLY A 16 -8.50 -2.98 8.92
N GLU A 17 -8.48 -3.73 7.80
CA GLU A 17 -8.44 -5.20 7.79
C GLU A 17 -7.02 -5.77 7.55
N GLY A 18 -5.98 -4.92 7.65
CA GLY A 18 -4.57 -5.35 7.58
C GLY A 18 -4.07 -5.61 6.16
N ARG A 19 -4.63 -4.87 5.19
CA ARG A 19 -4.22 -4.79 3.78
C ARG A 19 -4.51 -3.37 3.27
N ASP A 20 -3.99 -2.37 3.99
CA ASP A 20 -4.32 -0.97 3.79
C ASP A 20 -3.50 -0.31 2.67
N CYS A 21 -2.37 -0.93 2.30
CA CYS A 21 -1.62 -0.55 1.10
C CYS A 21 -2.31 -1.11 -0.15
N THR A 22 -3.13 -0.27 -0.79
CA THR A 22 -4.06 -0.69 -1.86
C THR A 22 -3.36 -1.30 -3.07
N LEU A 23 -2.22 -0.76 -3.51
CA LEU A 23 -1.45 -1.30 -4.64
C LEU A 23 -0.95 -2.73 -4.36
N PRO A 24 -0.14 -3.00 -3.31
CA PRO A 24 0.30 -4.36 -3.01
C PRO A 24 -0.86 -5.33 -2.76
N ALA A 25 -1.95 -4.87 -2.14
CA ALA A 25 -3.12 -5.70 -1.88
C ALA A 25 -3.85 -6.11 -3.17
N CYS A 26 -4.10 -5.14 -4.07
CA CYS A 26 -4.74 -5.41 -5.36
C CYS A 26 -3.87 -6.31 -6.23
N LEU A 27 -2.55 -6.07 -6.27
CA LEU A 27 -1.63 -6.91 -7.03
C LEU A 27 -1.54 -8.34 -6.49
N ALA A 28 -1.50 -8.50 -5.16
CA ALA A 28 -1.51 -9.81 -4.52
C ALA A 28 -2.78 -10.60 -4.90
N LEU A 29 -3.94 -9.96 -4.84
CA LEU A 29 -5.21 -10.57 -5.24
C LEU A 29 -5.26 -10.88 -6.74
N ALA A 30 -4.81 -9.97 -7.60
CA ALA A 30 -4.84 -10.16 -9.04
C ALA A 30 -3.93 -11.31 -9.50
N THR A 31 -2.79 -11.49 -8.84
CA THR A 31 -1.79 -12.52 -9.20
C THR A 31 -1.93 -13.82 -8.41
N GLY A 32 -2.78 -13.85 -7.38
CA GLY A 32 -2.86 -14.97 -6.44
C GLY A 32 -1.61 -15.10 -5.54
N SER A 33 -0.86 -14.03 -5.37
CA SER A 33 0.35 -13.99 -4.53
C SER A 33 0.02 -13.67 -3.07
N GLU A 34 0.91 -14.06 -2.17
CA GLU A 34 0.80 -13.70 -0.75
C GLU A 34 1.00 -12.19 -0.55
N TYR A 35 0.11 -11.55 0.22
CA TYR A 35 0.18 -10.10 0.46
C TYR A 35 1.52 -9.67 1.07
N ASP A 36 1.97 -10.35 2.12
CA ASP A 36 3.22 -10.00 2.80
C ASP A 36 4.44 -10.15 1.86
N TRP A 37 4.39 -11.11 0.92
CA TRP A 37 5.40 -11.23 -0.14
C TRP A 37 5.41 -9.97 -1.02
N VAL A 38 4.26 -9.61 -1.60
CA VAL A 38 4.13 -8.44 -2.49
C VAL A 38 4.51 -7.14 -1.75
N MET A 39 4.08 -7.01 -0.50
CA MET A 39 4.39 -5.86 0.35
C MET A 39 5.90 -5.69 0.55
N GLY A 40 6.62 -6.76 0.88
CA GLY A 40 8.07 -6.74 1.05
C GLY A 40 8.83 -6.47 -0.24
N VAL A 41 8.55 -7.22 -1.30
CA VAL A 41 9.30 -7.14 -2.58
C VAL A 41 9.04 -5.85 -3.36
N SER A 42 7.89 -5.21 -3.16
CA SER A 42 7.61 -3.87 -3.70
C SER A 42 8.50 -2.79 -3.07
N GLY A 43 9.13 -3.08 -1.94
CA GLY A 43 9.88 -2.11 -1.12
C GLY A 43 9.00 -1.27 -0.19
N ALA A 44 7.70 -1.20 -0.45
CA ALA A 44 6.80 -0.32 0.29
C ALA A 44 6.64 -0.70 1.77
N ALA A 45 6.92 -1.95 2.15
CA ALA A 45 6.98 -2.36 3.56
C ALA A 45 8.04 -1.60 4.37
N PHE A 46 9.10 -1.12 3.72
CA PHE A 46 10.29 -0.53 4.34
C PHE A 46 10.37 0.99 4.20
N THR A 47 9.45 1.60 3.45
CA THR A 47 9.47 3.04 3.17
C THR A 47 8.35 3.78 3.89
N SER A 48 8.63 5.03 4.22
CA SER A 48 7.68 6.00 4.74
C SER A 48 7.84 7.30 3.98
N THR A 49 6.71 7.86 3.61
CA THR A 49 6.59 9.14 2.92
C THR A 49 5.50 9.89 3.66
N ILE A 50 5.80 11.11 4.12
CA ILE A 50 4.91 11.90 4.95
C ILE A 50 4.86 13.31 4.37
N ASP A 51 3.65 13.77 4.04
CA ASP A 51 3.42 15.19 3.80
C ASP A 51 3.00 15.84 5.13
N ALA A 52 3.98 16.24 5.93
CA ALA A 52 3.70 16.92 7.19
C ALA A 52 3.12 18.32 6.98
N ALA A 53 3.28 18.92 5.79
CA ALA A 53 2.82 20.28 5.52
C ALA A 53 1.30 20.31 5.31
N THR A 54 0.77 19.40 4.49
CA THR A 54 -0.67 19.34 4.19
C THR A 54 -1.41 18.27 4.98
N TRP A 55 -0.69 17.31 5.58
CA TRP A 55 -1.24 16.11 6.20
C TRP A 55 -2.06 15.26 5.22
N ASP A 56 -1.67 15.25 3.94
CA ASP A 56 -2.30 14.40 2.94
C ASP A 56 -2.11 12.92 3.31
N PRO A 57 -3.19 12.17 3.62
CA PRO A 57 -3.11 10.74 3.93
C PRO A 57 -2.52 9.91 2.80
N LEU A 58 -2.68 10.34 1.54
CA LEU A 58 -2.18 9.63 0.37
C LEU A 58 -0.66 9.68 0.25
N ALA A 59 -0.02 10.67 0.88
CA ALA A 59 1.43 10.77 0.88
C ALA A 59 2.09 9.50 1.43
N ALA A 60 1.44 8.79 2.37
CA ALA A 60 1.98 7.54 2.93
C ALA A 60 1.68 6.29 2.08
N ALA A 61 0.75 6.38 1.13
CA ALA A 61 0.32 5.26 0.31
C ALA A 61 1.35 4.96 -0.81
N PRO A 62 1.72 3.68 -1.03
CA PRO A 62 2.75 3.34 -2.01
C PRO A 62 2.17 3.21 -3.43
N LEU A 63 1.82 4.35 -4.03
CA LEU A 63 1.02 4.44 -5.27
C LEU A 63 1.84 4.75 -6.53
N ASP A 64 3.17 4.73 -6.43
CA ASP A 64 4.10 5.11 -7.50
C ASP A 64 4.43 3.96 -8.46
N ASP A 65 4.81 4.32 -9.69
CA ASP A 65 5.11 3.37 -10.76
C ASP A 65 6.31 2.46 -10.46
N ALA A 66 7.28 2.94 -9.66
CA ALA A 66 8.45 2.14 -9.31
C ALA A 66 8.06 1.03 -8.33
N THR A 67 7.17 1.32 -7.38
CA THR A 67 6.54 0.32 -6.52
C THR A 67 5.75 -0.69 -7.33
N LEU A 68 4.88 -0.25 -8.25
CA LEU A 68 4.12 -1.14 -9.15
C LEU A 68 5.06 -2.09 -9.91
N SER A 69 6.11 -1.53 -10.52
CA SER A 69 7.04 -2.27 -11.36
C SER A 69 7.80 -3.35 -10.57
N ARG A 70 8.36 -3.00 -9.40
CA ARG A 70 9.04 -3.97 -8.53
C ARG A 70 8.10 -5.09 -8.08
N ALA A 71 6.90 -4.72 -7.65
CA ALA A 71 5.91 -5.67 -7.15
C ALA A 71 5.43 -6.63 -8.24
N ALA A 72 5.15 -6.12 -9.45
CA ALA A 72 4.72 -6.92 -10.58
C ALA A 72 5.83 -7.89 -11.03
N GLN A 73 7.06 -7.41 -11.18
CA GLN A 73 8.20 -8.25 -11.54
C GLN A 73 8.40 -9.40 -10.53
N ALA A 74 8.28 -9.10 -9.23
CA ALA A 74 8.41 -10.06 -8.15
C ALA A 74 7.24 -11.07 -8.02
N THR A 75 6.17 -10.87 -8.77
CA THR A 75 5.05 -11.83 -8.92
C THR A 75 5.06 -12.53 -10.29
N GLY A 76 6.11 -12.33 -11.08
CA GLY A 76 6.24 -12.91 -12.42
C GLY A 76 5.28 -12.27 -13.42
N THR A 77 4.95 -11.00 -13.22
CA THR A 77 4.11 -10.22 -14.14
C THR A 77 4.83 -8.95 -14.61
N LYS A 78 4.35 -8.37 -15.71
CA LYS A 78 4.78 -7.07 -16.21
C LYS A 78 3.56 -6.17 -16.30
N PRO A 79 3.58 -4.97 -15.71
CA PRO A 79 2.47 -4.04 -15.83
C PRO A 79 2.50 -3.38 -17.22
N ASP A 80 1.33 -3.28 -17.85
CA ASP A 80 1.08 -2.43 -19.00
C ASP A 80 0.03 -1.39 -18.61
N VAL A 81 0.50 -0.15 -18.49
CA VAL A 81 -0.24 0.96 -17.90
C VAL A 81 -0.82 1.83 -19.00
N VAL A 82 -2.13 1.98 -18.99
CA VAL A 82 -2.89 2.77 -19.97
C VAL A 82 -3.66 3.86 -19.24
N GLY A 83 -3.41 5.11 -19.59
CA GLY A 83 -3.96 6.29 -18.93
C GLY A 83 -5.13 6.93 -19.71
N PRO A 84 -6.21 7.34 -19.04
CA PRO A 84 -7.34 8.04 -19.66
C PRO A 84 -7.02 9.53 -19.92
N PRO A 85 -7.88 10.27 -20.65
CA PRO A 85 -9.16 9.86 -21.23
C PRO A 85 -9.01 8.90 -22.42
N PHE A 86 -9.96 7.99 -22.57
CA PHE A 86 -10.02 7.05 -23.71
C PHE A 86 -11.02 7.53 -24.76
N ASP A 87 -10.56 7.65 -26.00
CA ASP A 87 -11.42 7.81 -27.18
C ASP A 87 -12.12 6.49 -27.54
N ASP A 88 -12.98 6.50 -28.57
CA ASP A 88 -13.80 5.33 -28.89
C ASP A 88 -12.99 4.12 -29.38
N GLU A 89 -11.86 4.34 -30.04
CA GLU A 89 -10.95 3.26 -30.45
C GLU A 89 -10.27 2.65 -29.22
N MET A 90 -9.71 3.48 -28.34
CA MET A 90 -9.07 3.02 -27.11
C MET A 90 -10.06 2.35 -26.15
N ARG A 91 -11.31 2.83 -26.09
CA ARG A 91 -12.37 2.19 -25.29
C ARG A 91 -12.65 0.76 -25.74
N ALA A 92 -12.69 0.51 -27.05
CA ALA A 92 -12.85 -0.84 -27.56
C ALA A 92 -11.68 -1.74 -27.15
N LEU A 93 -10.44 -1.26 -27.32
CA LEU A 93 -9.22 -2.00 -26.94
C LEU A 93 -9.14 -2.28 -25.44
N VAL A 94 -9.48 -1.30 -24.60
CA VAL A 94 -9.51 -1.45 -23.14
C VAL A 94 -10.59 -2.46 -22.73
N LEU A 95 -11.78 -2.43 -23.34
CA LEU A 95 -12.83 -3.39 -23.05
C LEU A 95 -12.43 -4.82 -23.43
N ASP A 96 -11.86 -5.01 -24.61
CA ASP A 96 -11.37 -6.32 -25.08
C ASP A 96 -10.30 -6.86 -24.13
N ARG A 97 -9.33 -6.02 -23.73
CA ARG A 97 -8.26 -6.45 -22.83
C ARG A 97 -8.75 -6.71 -21.40
N VAL A 98 -9.76 -5.98 -20.93
CA VAL A 98 -10.46 -6.31 -19.68
C VAL A 98 -11.10 -7.68 -19.79
N ALA A 99 -11.82 -7.97 -20.89
CA ALA A 99 -12.44 -9.28 -21.09
C ALA A 99 -11.38 -10.40 -21.06
N GLU A 100 -10.29 -10.27 -21.81
CA GLU A 100 -9.17 -11.23 -21.79
C GLU A 100 -8.57 -11.45 -20.39
N ALA A 101 -8.38 -10.37 -19.63
CA ALA A 101 -7.84 -10.43 -18.28
C ALA A 101 -8.79 -11.16 -17.29
N ILE A 102 -10.09 -10.90 -17.41
CA ILE A 102 -11.13 -11.62 -16.64
C ILE A 102 -11.18 -13.10 -17.03
N ASP A 103 -11.06 -13.42 -18.31
CA ASP A 103 -11.01 -14.79 -18.82
C ASP A 103 -9.79 -15.56 -18.27
N ALA A 104 -8.65 -14.87 -18.21
CA ALA A 104 -7.40 -15.38 -17.68
C ALA A 104 -7.36 -15.47 -16.15
N LYS A 105 -8.42 -14.99 -15.45
CA LYS A 105 -8.52 -14.87 -13.98
C LYS A 105 -7.42 -14.02 -13.37
N MET A 106 -7.01 -12.96 -14.07
CA MET A 106 -5.99 -12.02 -13.60
C MET A 106 -6.52 -10.60 -13.81
N PRO A 107 -7.40 -10.11 -12.91
CA PRO A 107 -8.10 -8.85 -13.09
C PRO A 107 -7.12 -7.66 -13.22
N PRO A 108 -7.39 -6.69 -14.11
CA PRO A 108 -6.60 -5.47 -14.17
C PRO A 108 -6.70 -4.66 -12.89
N LEU A 109 -5.60 -4.00 -12.54
CA LEU A 109 -5.59 -2.98 -11.51
C LEU A 109 -6.18 -1.69 -12.07
N VAL A 110 -6.88 -0.93 -11.24
CA VAL A 110 -7.43 0.36 -11.64
C VAL A 110 -7.21 1.38 -10.52
N LYS A 111 -6.75 2.58 -10.86
CA LYS A 111 -6.43 3.64 -9.89
C LYS A 111 -7.46 4.77 -9.98
N GLY A 112 -7.97 5.21 -8.83
CA GLY A 112 -8.82 6.40 -8.72
C GLY A 112 -10.22 6.28 -9.32
N ILE A 113 -10.77 5.07 -9.42
CA ILE A 113 -12.09 4.88 -10.05
C ILE A 113 -13.27 5.16 -9.10
N ALA A 114 -13.00 5.22 -7.80
CA ALA A 114 -13.95 5.63 -6.79
C ALA A 114 -13.21 6.30 -5.63
N GLY A 115 -13.49 7.58 -5.40
CA GLY A 115 -12.86 8.35 -4.31
C GLY A 115 -11.43 8.80 -4.66
N PRO A 116 -10.54 8.87 -3.65
CA PRO A 116 -9.11 9.17 -3.84
C PRO A 116 -8.42 8.28 -4.88
N PRO A 117 -7.25 8.68 -5.43
CA PRO A 117 -6.47 7.95 -6.45
C PRO A 117 -5.79 6.67 -5.91
N GLU A 118 -6.55 5.84 -5.21
CA GLU A 118 -6.18 4.54 -4.66
C GLU A 118 -6.41 3.41 -5.66
N TYR A 119 -5.71 2.29 -5.49
CA TYR A 119 -5.91 1.12 -6.34
C TYR A 119 -7.14 0.30 -5.93
N GLY A 120 -7.81 -0.21 -6.95
CA GLY A 120 -8.82 -1.25 -6.90
C GLY A 120 -8.60 -2.26 -8.03
N LEU A 121 -9.60 -3.09 -8.28
CA LEU A 121 -9.58 -4.11 -9.34
C LEU A 121 -10.81 -4.00 -10.22
N ILE A 122 -10.63 -4.15 -11.54
CA ILE A 122 -11.75 -4.45 -12.43
C ILE A 122 -11.95 -5.96 -12.39
N VAL A 123 -13.04 -6.41 -11.78
CA VAL A 123 -13.35 -7.83 -11.55
C VAL A 123 -14.41 -8.39 -12.49
N GLY A 124 -14.92 -7.56 -13.40
CA GLY A 124 -15.91 -8.00 -14.36
C GLY A 124 -16.43 -6.88 -15.25
N TYR A 125 -17.33 -7.24 -16.15
CA TYR A 125 -18.00 -6.34 -17.07
C TYR A 125 -19.40 -6.87 -17.44
N ASP A 126 -20.25 -5.99 -17.96
CA ASP A 126 -21.54 -6.34 -18.54
C ASP A 126 -21.40 -6.54 -20.06
N GLU A 127 -21.93 -7.65 -20.59
CA GLU A 127 -21.88 -7.94 -22.04
C GLU A 127 -22.84 -7.05 -22.85
N GLU A 128 -23.86 -6.45 -22.22
CA GLU A 128 -24.89 -5.64 -22.89
C GLU A 128 -24.52 -4.15 -23.06
N GLY A 129 -23.40 -3.70 -22.48
CA GLY A 129 -22.92 -2.32 -22.61
C GLY A 129 -21.76 -2.05 -21.66
N PRO A 130 -20.93 -1.01 -21.90
CA PRO A 130 -19.61 -0.91 -21.26
C PRO A 130 -19.73 -0.39 -19.82
N THR A 131 -20.22 -1.27 -18.96
CA THR A 131 -20.21 -1.12 -17.50
C THR A 131 -19.19 -2.10 -16.98
N PHE A 132 -18.18 -1.58 -16.29
CA PHE A 132 -17.24 -2.40 -15.54
C PHE A 132 -17.74 -2.64 -14.13
N LEU A 133 -17.29 -3.74 -13.54
CA LEU A 133 -17.54 -4.12 -12.17
C LEU A 133 -16.23 -4.00 -11.42
N ALA A 134 -16.12 -2.99 -10.56
CA ALA A 134 -14.92 -2.71 -9.80
C ALA A 134 -15.04 -3.16 -8.34
N ARG A 135 -13.93 -3.62 -7.78
CA ARG A 135 -13.70 -3.74 -6.34
C ARG A 135 -12.85 -2.58 -5.90
N THR A 136 -13.36 -1.80 -4.94
CA THR A 136 -12.65 -0.66 -4.37
C THR A 136 -12.74 -0.69 -2.86
N TYR A 137 -11.79 -0.03 -2.19
CA TYR A 137 -11.83 0.16 -0.73
C TYR A 137 -13.02 1.04 -0.27
N PHE A 138 -13.73 1.66 -1.21
CA PHE A 138 -14.86 2.55 -0.99
C PHE A 138 -16.22 1.90 -1.34
N ASP A 139 -16.24 0.60 -1.65
CA ASP A 139 -17.46 -0.14 -1.94
C ASP A 139 -18.40 -0.11 -0.71
N LYS A 140 -19.60 0.45 -0.86
CA LYS A 140 -20.61 0.56 0.21
C LYS A 140 -21.29 -0.75 0.57
N THR A 141 -21.11 -1.78 -0.25
CA THR A 141 -21.72 -3.10 -0.09
C THR A 141 -20.72 -4.18 -0.47
N ASP A 142 -21.09 -5.45 -0.31
CA ASP A 142 -20.24 -6.57 -0.75
C ASP A 142 -20.37 -6.86 -2.25
N LYS A 143 -21.23 -6.14 -2.98
CA LYS A 143 -21.34 -6.25 -4.44
C LYS A 143 -20.33 -5.33 -5.12
N PRO A 144 -19.73 -5.73 -6.26
CA PRO A 144 -18.82 -4.86 -7.00
C PRO A 144 -19.55 -3.58 -7.41
N THR A 145 -18.84 -2.46 -7.35
CA THR A 145 -19.36 -1.18 -7.79
C THR A 145 -19.45 -1.16 -9.32
N LYS A 146 -20.61 -0.78 -9.86
CA LYS A 146 -20.82 -0.58 -11.29
C LYS A 146 -20.27 0.79 -11.69
N ILE A 147 -19.42 0.81 -12.71
CA ILE A 147 -18.76 2.02 -13.21
C ILE A 147 -18.84 2.06 -14.74
N GLY A 148 -19.07 3.25 -15.30
CA GLY A 148 -19.06 3.49 -16.74
C GLY A 148 -17.80 4.24 -17.16
N TRP A 149 -17.68 4.52 -18.47
CA TRP A 149 -16.53 5.25 -19.04
C TRP A 149 -16.26 6.62 -18.40
N SER A 150 -17.26 7.28 -17.82
CA SER A 150 -17.09 8.56 -17.12
C SER A 150 -16.19 8.48 -15.89
N ALA A 151 -15.92 7.28 -15.37
CA ALA A 151 -14.99 7.06 -14.26
C ALA A 151 -13.51 7.05 -14.71
N PHE A 152 -13.27 7.06 -16.02
CA PHE A 152 -11.95 7.10 -16.66
C PHE A 152 -11.72 8.50 -17.23
N ALA A 153 -11.55 9.47 -16.33
CA ALA A 153 -11.60 10.89 -16.65
C ALA A 153 -10.22 11.49 -16.96
N ASP A 154 -9.19 11.16 -16.17
CA ASP A 154 -7.87 11.77 -16.24
C ASP A 154 -6.79 10.90 -15.55
N ALA A 155 -5.53 11.36 -15.55
CA ALA A 155 -4.40 10.61 -15.02
C ALA A 155 -4.52 10.21 -13.54
N GLU A 156 -5.35 10.91 -12.75
CA GLU A 156 -5.63 10.57 -11.35
C GLU A 156 -6.86 9.67 -11.21
N HIS A 157 -7.74 9.64 -12.21
CA HIS A 157 -9.03 8.95 -12.20
C HIS A 157 -9.20 7.99 -13.38
N GLY A 158 -9.00 6.71 -13.11
CA GLY A 158 -9.26 5.60 -14.03
C GLY A 158 -8.05 5.17 -14.85
N LEU A 159 -6.83 5.37 -14.35
CA LEU A 159 -5.66 4.68 -14.90
C LEU A 159 -5.84 3.15 -14.75
N VAL A 160 -5.57 2.40 -15.81
CA VAL A 160 -5.69 0.94 -15.83
C VAL A 160 -4.31 0.32 -15.99
N ALA A 161 -3.96 -0.64 -15.13
CA ALA A 161 -2.76 -1.43 -15.25
C ALA A 161 -3.14 -2.89 -15.54
N PHE A 162 -2.94 -3.30 -16.78
CA PHE A 162 -3.01 -4.70 -17.19
C PHE A 162 -1.76 -5.43 -16.73
N LEU A 163 -1.90 -6.71 -16.39
CA LEU A 163 -0.79 -7.55 -15.97
C LEU A 163 -0.53 -8.58 -17.05
N ASP A 164 0.64 -8.53 -17.68
CA ASP A 164 1.06 -9.57 -18.62
C ASP A 164 1.89 -10.62 -17.87
N ARG A 165 1.67 -11.90 -18.13
CA ARG A 165 2.46 -12.97 -17.52
C ARG A 165 3.90 -12.93 -18.04
N GLY A 166 4.85 -12.94 -17.12
CA GLY A 166 6.28 -12.99 -17.37
C GLY A 166 6.91 -14.30 -16.88
N ALA A 167 8.24 -14.30 -16.79
CA ALA A 167 8.99 -15.41 -16.21
C ALA A 167 8.79 -15.47 -14.69
N ALA A 168 8.81 -16.68 -14.13
CA ALA A 168 8.80 -16.86 -12.69
C ALA A 168 10.05 -16.21 -12.07
N PRO A 169 9.90 -15.41 -11.00
CA PRO A 169 11.02 -14.69 -10.40
C PRO A 169 11.91 -15.64 -9.58
N ASP A 170 13.21 -15.37 -9.57
CA ASP A 170 14.13 -15.94 -8.59
C ASP A 170 13.83 -15.31 -7.22
N ARG A 171 13.18 -16.07 -6.34
CA ARG A 171 12.75 -15.58 -5.03
C ARG A 171 13.92 -15.17 -4.14
N ALA A 172 15.08 -15.82 -4.24
CA ALA A 172 16.24 -15.47 -3.42
C ALA A 172 16.83 -14.14 -3.87
N LYS A 173 16.98 -13.97 -5.20
CA LYS A 173 17.44 -12.72 -5.79
C LYS A 173 16.50 -11.56 -5.44
N VAL A 174 15.19 -11.73 -5.67
CA VAL A 174 14.19 -10.69 -5.41
C VAL A 174 14.12 -10.33 -3.92
N ALA A 175 14.22 -11.31 -3.02
CA ALA A 175 14.28 -11.04 -1.59
C ALA A 175 15.56 -10.26 -1.20
N GLY A 176 16.71 -10.58 -1.81
CA GLY A 176 17.94 -9.82 -1.63
C GLY A 176 17.83 -8.38 -2.14
N GLU A 177 17.20 -8.17 -3.31
CA GLU A 177 16.93 -6.83 -3.86
C GLU A 177 15.99 -6.01 -2.96
N ALA A 178 14.97 -6.64 -2.37
CA ALA A 178 14.07 -6.00 -1.41
C ALA A 178 14.80 -5.53 -0.14
N ILE A 179 15.68 -6.38 0.42
CA ILE A 179 16.56 -6.01 1.54
C ILE A 179 17.50 -4.87 1.13
N GLY A 180 18.09 -4.95 -0.07
CA GLY A 180 18.93 -3.89 -0.63
C GLY A 180 18.20 -2.55 -0.75
N HIS A 181 16.94 -2.57 -1.19
CA HIS A 181 16.09 -1.38 -1.27
C HIS A 181 15.79 -0.80 0.11
N ALA A 182 15.42 -1.64 1.08
CA ALA A 182 15.18 -1.21 2.47
C ALA A 182 16.39 -0.47 3.07
N VAL A 183 17.60 -0.99 2.84
CA VAL A 183 18.85 -0.34 3.27
C VAL A 183 19.07 0.98 2.53
N ALA A 184 18.81 1.03 1.23
CA ALA A 184 18.99 2.23 0.42
C ALA A 184 18.06 3.38 0.81
N THR A 185 16.84 3.07 1.25
CA THR A 185 15.83 4.07 1.64
C THR A 185 15.83 4.41 3.12
N ALA A 186 16.74 3.83 3.91
CA ALA A 186 16.71 3.94 5.38
C ALA A 186 16.75 5.40 5.87
N ARG A 187 17.55 6.25 5.22
CA ARG A 187 17.68 7.68 5.57
C ARG A 187 16.42 8.46 5.24
N ASP A 188 15.91 8.33 4.02
CA ASP A 188 14.69 9.03 3.58
C ASP A 188 13.48 8.63 4.45
N ASN A 189 13.40 7.36 4.82
CA ASN A 189 12.39 6.87 5.75
C ASN A 189 12.49 7.51 7.13
N GLU A 190 13.70 7.60 7.69
CA GLU A 190 13.91 8.28 8.97
C GLU A 190 13.54 9.76 8.89
N ASP A 191 13.98 10.46 7.85
CA ASP A 191 13.72 11.88 7.64
C ASP A 191 12.21 12.15 7.52
N ALA A 192 11.45 11.28 6.84
CA ALA A 192 10.00 11.35 6.76
C ALA A 192 9.32 11.18 8.14
N LEU A 193 9.75 10.21 8.94
CA LEU A 193 9.21 10.00 10.29
C LEU A 193 9.56 11.15 11.24
N ARG A 194 10.75 11.77 11.08
CA ARG A 194 11.13 12.98 11.81
C ARG A 194 10.27 14.17 11.46
N SER A 195 9.99 14.37 10.17
CA SER A 195 9.11 15.44 9.71
C SER A 195 7.70 15.30 10.32
N TRP A 196 7.18 14.07 10.39
CA TRP A 196 5.92 13.80 11.08
C TRP A 196 6.00 14.14 12.58
N LEU A 197 7.06 13.70 13.25
CA LEU A 197 7.30 13.99 14.68
C LEU A 197 7.34 15.50 14.97
N GLU A 198 8.00 16.27 14.11
CA GLU A 198 8.06 17.72 14.21
C GLU A 198 6.67 18.35 14.02
N GLY A 199 5.91 17.91 13.02
CA GLY A 199 4.54 18.37 12.78
C GLY A 199 3.59 18.09 13.96
N LEU A 200 3.78 16.96 14.66
CA LEU A 200 3.01 16.65 15.88
C LEU A 200 3.36 17.56 17.06
N ARG A 201 4.58 18.08 17.12
CA ARG A 201 5.07 18.94 18.21
C ARG A 201 4.79 20.43 17.96
N ASP A 202 4.46 20.82 16.74
CA ASP A 202 4.15 22.19 16.34
C ASP A 202 2.75 22.62 16.85
N ASP A 203 2.64 22.97 18.13
CA ASP A 203 1.36 23.34 18.77
C ASP A 203 0.61 24.48 18.05
N ALA A 204 1.34 25.39 17.38
CA ALA A 204 0.74 26.48 16.62
C ALA A 204 -0.08 25.97 15.43
N ARG A 205 0.38 24.91 14.76
CA ARG A 205 -0.32 24.25 13.65
C ARG A 205 -1.67 23.67 14.05
N TRP A 206 -1.81 23.24 15.30
CA TRP A 206 -3.04 22.62 15.81
C TRP A 206 -4.05 23.63 16.38
N SER A 207 -3.74 24.94 16.34
CA SER A 207 -4.61 25.99 16.88
C SER A 207 -5.78 26.35 15.97
N ASP A 208 -5.67 26.12 14.65
CA ASP A 208 -6.78 26.23 13.71
C ASP A 208 -7.62 24.94 13.74
N THR A 209 -8.86 25.04 14.21
CA THR A 209 -9.76 23.90 14.38
C THR A 209 -10.14 23.22 13.06
N LYS A 210 -10.17 23.95 11.93
CA LYS A 210 -10.48 23.36 10.62
C LYS A 210 -9.28 22.54 10.12
N HIS A 211 -8.08 23.09 10.23
CA HIS A 211 -6.85 22.38 9.86
C HIS A 211 -6.60 21.19 10.78
N ALA A 212 -6.80 21.34 12.09
CA ALA A 212 -6.52 20.31 13.09
C ALA A 212 -7.40 19.05 12.90
N GLY A 213 -8.66 19.20 12.50
CA GLY A 213 -9.54 18.07 12.20
C GLY A 213 -9.08 17.26 10.99
N ALA A 214 -8.69 17.94 9.90
CA ALA A 214 -8.15 17.28 8.71
C ALA A 214 -6.79 16.62 9.00
N ALA A 215 -5.91 17.30 9.73
CA ALA A 215 -4.62 16.77 10.15
C ALA A 215 -4.77 15.54 11.07
N ALA A 216 -5.76 15.52 11.96
CA ALA A 216 -6.04 14.35 12.79
C ALA A 216 -6.47 13.12 11.97
N PHE A 217 -7.23 13.33 10.89
CA PHE A 217 -7.57 12.27 9.94
C PHE A 217 -6.34 11.82 9.15
N GLY A 218 -5.56 12.75 8.61
CA GLY A 218 -4.31 12.49 7.89
C GLY A 218 -3.34 11.67 8.75
N ASP A 219 -3.10 12.10 9.98
CA ASP A 219 -2.29 11.37 10.98
C ASP A 219 -2.77 9.93 11.15
N HIS A 220 -4.08 9.76 11.37
CA HIS A 220 -4.67 8.45 11.59
C HIS A 220 -4.45 7.52 10.39
N ALA A 221 -4.69 8.00 9.17
CA ALA A 221 -4.48 7.23 7.95
C ALA A 221 -3.00 6.86 7.77
N MET A 222 -2.08 7.83 7.92
CA MET A 222 -0.64 7.59 7.83
C MET A 222 -0.17 6.58 8.88
N ARG A 223 -0.72 6.61 10.10
CA ARG A 223 -0.41 5.64 11.16
C ARG A 223 -0.92 4.24 10.83
N THR A 224 -2.14 4.13 10.30
CA THR A 224 -2.70 2.85 9.88
C THR A 224 -1.87 2.24 8.76
N ILE A 225 -1.47 3.05 7.76
CA ILE A 225 -0.60 2.62 6.66
C ILE A 225 0.79 2.22 7.19
N LEU A 226 1.41 3.00 8.08
CA LEU A 226 2.70 2.65 8.69
C LEU A 226 2.62 1.32 9.45
N ALA A 227 1.56 1.12 10.24
CA ALA A 227 1.35 -0.13 10.97
C ALA A 227 1.25 -1.33 10.04
N ASP A 228 0.51 -1.18 8.93
CA ASP A 228 0.35 -2.22 7.92
C ASP A 228 1.68 -2.52 7.20
N LYS A 229 2.38 -1.48 6.73
CA LYS A 229 3.70 -1.59 6.10
C LYS A 229 4.68 -2.37 6.98
N ARG A 230 4.78 -2.02 8.27
CA ARG A 230 5.74 -2.67 9.18
C ARG A 230 5.32 -4.07 9.60
N ARG A 231 4.02 -4.35 9.68
CA ARG A 231 3.52 -5.71 9.85
C ARG A 231 3.89 -6.57 8.65
N GLY A 232 3.70 -6.05 7.43
CA GLY A 232 4.13 -6.67 6.19
C GLY A 232 5.64 -6.92 6.16
N ALA A 233 6.46 -5.93 6.53
CA ALA A 233 7.91 -6.05 6.62
C ALA A 233 8.32 -7.20 7.56
N ALA A 234 7.77 -7.21 8.78
CA ALA A 234 8.06 -8.23 9.77
C ALA A 234 7.68 -9.64 9.30
N ARG A 235 6.52 -9.82 8.66
CA ARG A 235 6.08 -11.12 8.14
C ARG A 235 6.89 -11.56 6.92
N PHE A 236 7.15 -10.65 5.99
CA PHE A 236 8.02 -10.88 4.84
C PHE A 236 9.41 -11.37 5.29
N LEU A 237 10.09 -10.61 6.13
CA LEU A 237 11.44 -10.94 6.61
C LEU A 237 11.49 -12.31 7.31
N ARG A 238 10.49 -12.62 8.15
CA ARG A 238 10.36 -13.95 8.77
C ARG A 238 10.19 -15.07 7.74
N SER A 239 9.42 -14.82 6.67
CA SER A 239 9.20 -15.81 5.61
C SER A 239 10.45 -16.06 4.76
N VAL A 240 11.27 -15.03 4.52
CA VAL A 240 12.44 -15.13 3.62
C VAL A 240 13.73 -15.49 4.35
N ARG A 241 13.78 -15.42 5.69
CA ARG A 241 14.99 -15.75 6.46
C ARG A 241 15.57 -17.12 6.12
N GLY A 242 14.72 -18.10 5.84
CA GLY A 242 15.12 -19.48 5.55
C GLY A 242 15.70 -19.68 4.15
N ILE A 243 15.65 -18.65 3.30
CA ILE A 243 16.26 -18.66 1.97
C ILE A 243 17.78 -18.41 2.07
N PHE A 244 18.22 -17.71 3.12
CA PHE A 244 19.61 -17.28 3.29
C PHE A 244 20.36 -18.13 4.32
N SER A 245 21.69 -18.05 4.32
CA SER A 245 22.54 -18.75 5.29
C SER A 245 22.28 -18.28 6.74
N SER A 246 22.80 -19.01 7.73
CA SER A 246 22.45 -18.81 9.14
C SER A 246 22.80 -17.42 9.70
N SER A 247 23.90 -16.80 9.24
CA SER A 247 24.31 -15.48 9.72
C SER A 247 23.40 -14.35 9.20
N PRO A 248 23.20 -14.15 7.88
CA PRO A 248 22.18 -13.21 7.36
C PRO A 248 20.78 -13.49 7.93
N GLY A 249 20.42 -14.76 8.12
CA GLY A 249 19.13 -15.14 8.68
C GLY A 249 18.85 -14.61 10.09
N ALA A 250 19.88 -14.47 10.93
CA ALA A 250 19.75 -13.92 12.29
C ALA A 250 19.49 -12.42 12.28
N ASP A 251 20.22 -11.66 11.46
CA ASP A 251 20.01 -10.22 11.32
C ASP A 251 18.67 -9.89 10.63
N ILE A 252 18.25 -10.69 9.64
CA ILE A 252 16.92 -10.60 9.04
C ILE A 252 15.82 -10.79 10.09
N LEU A 253 16.00 -11.75 11.01
CA LEU A 253 15.04 -11.99 12.09
C LEU A 253 15.00 -10.82 13.08
N ARG A 254 16.16 -10.27 13.44
CA ARG A 254 16.26 -9.07 14.29
C ARG A 254 15.55 -7.88 13.67
N ALA A 255 15.74 -7.63 12.38
CA ALA A 255 15.00 -6.60 11.65
C ALA A 255 13.48 -6.84 11.69
N ALA A 256 13.06 -8.10 11.50
CA ALA A 256 11.66 -8.47 11.54
C ALA A 256 11.01 -8.23 12.92
N GLU A 257 11.75 -8.45 14.00
CA GLU A 257 11.30 -8.15 15.36
C GLU A 257 11.12 -6.64 15.57
N SER A 258 12.13 -5.84 15.21
CA SER A 258 12.06 -4.38 15.31
C SER A 258 10.87 -3.79 14.52
N TYR A 259 10.64 -4.22 13.28
CA TYR A 259 9.44 -3.79 12.53
C TYR A 259 8.14 -4.28 13.15
N GLY A 260 8.12 -5.48 13.73
CA GLY A 260 6.98 -5.97 14.49
C GLY A 260 6.64 -5.05 15.67
N TYR A 261 7.64 -4.59 16.42
CA TYR A 261 7.45 -3.65 17.51
C TYR A 261 6.96 -2.28 17.03
N VAL A 262 7.40 -1.81 15.85
CA VAL A 262 6.84 -0.60 15.24
C VAL A 262 5.36 -0.78 14.93
N ALA A 263 4.97 -1.88 14.28
CA ALA A 263 3.58 -2.15 13.96
C ALA A 263 2.69 -2.20 15.20
N ASP A 264 3.16 -2.86 16.27
CA ASP A 264 2.46 -2.93 17.55
C ASP A 264 2.36 -1.57 18.24
N ALA A 265 3.42 -0.76 18.16
CA ALA A 265 3.42 0.60 18.68
C ALA A 265 2.35 1.46 17.98
N CYS A 266 2.30 1.46 16.65
CA CYS A 266 1.25 2.16 15.90
C CYS A 266 -0.15 1.63 16.27
N ALA A 267 -0.33 0.31 16.36
CA ALA A 267 -1.62 -0.30 16.69
C ALA A 267 -2.15 0.09 18.08
N LYS A 268 -1.26 0.22 19.09
CA LYS A 268 -1.64 0.62 20.46
C LYS A 268 -2.30 2.00 20.54
N VAL A 269 -2.00 2.90 19.60
CA VAL A 269 -2.60 4.25 19.55
C VAL A 269 -3.96 4.24 18.86
N GLY A 270 -4.23 3.19 18.08
CA GLY A 270 -5.50 2.94 17.39
C GLY A 270 -5.35 3.05 15.87
N THR A 271 -5.59 1.93 15.20
CA THR A 271 -5.67 1.77 13.74
C THR A 271 -7.03 1.21 13.30
N GLY A 272 -8.03 1.24 14.20
CA GLY A 272 -9.41 0.91 13.87
C GLY A 272 -10.11 2.06 13.12
N PRO A 273 -11.44 1.99 12.89
CA PRO A 273 -12.16 3.03 12.19
C PRO A 273 -11.94 4.42 12.77
N PHE A 274 -11.82 5.43 11.91
CA PHE A 274 -11.76 6.82 12.35
C PHE A 274 -13.13 7.28 12.82
N ASP A 275 -13.21 7.72 14.08
CA ASP A 275 -14.42 8.28 14.67
C ASP A 275 -14.12 9.56 15.47
N GLY A 276 -15.15 10.17 16.05
CA GLY A 276 -14.99 11.39 16.85
C GLY A 276 -14.08 11.22 18.07
N SER A 277 -13.99 10.03 18.64
CA SER A 277 -13.09 9.76 19.78
C SER A 277 -11.63 9.71 19.35
N VAL A 278 -11.36 9.13 18.17
CA VAL A 278 -10.03 9.14 17.54
C VAL A 278 -9.63 10.58 17.24
N ALA A 279 -10.50 11.36 16.59
CA ALA A 279 -10.23 12.76 16.27
C ALA A 279 -9.89 13.58 17.54
N MET A 280 -10.72 13.49 18.59
CA MET A 280 -10.53 14.24 19.83
C MET A 280 -9.20 13.93 20.54
N ARG A 281 -8.69 12.70 20.43
CA ARG A 281 -7.40 12.31 21.03
C ARG A 281 -6.21 13.06 20.41
N PHE A 282 -6.29 13.43 19.14
CA PHE A 282 -5.22 14.16 18.43
C PHE A 282 -5.37 15.68 18.53
N LEU A 283 -6.60 16.15 18.66
CA LEU A 283 -6.88 17.55 19.00
C LEU A 283 -6.42 17.88 20.43
N ASP A 284 -6.51 16.92 21.35
CA ASP A 284 -5.93 17.04 22.67
C ASP A 284 -4.39 17.09 22.63
N VAL A 285 -3.81 18.14 23.22
CA VAL A 285 -2.35 18.33 23.29
C VAL A 285 -1.67 17.17 24.02
N GLY A 286 -2.30 16.62 25.07
CA GLY A 286 -1.76 15.50 25.82
C GLY A 286 -1.64 14.24 24.97
N GLY A 287 -2.73 13.86 24.30
CA GLY A 287 -2.78 12.73 23.38
C GLY A 287 -1.79 12.88 22.22
N ARG A 288 -1.71 14.07 21.61
CA ARG A 288 -0.75 14.37 20.55
C ARG A 288 0.70 14.24 21.01
N ARG A 289 1.05 14.81 22.17
CA ARG A 289 2.42 14.72 22.73
C ARG A 289 2.78 13.29 23.14
N ALA A 290 1.81 12.51 23.61
CA ALA A 290 2.00 11.09 23.87
C ALA A 290 2.30 10.31 22.58
N TRP A 291 1.58 10.60 21.50
CA TRP A 291 1.88 10.01 20.18
C TRP A 291 3.26 10.43 19.68
N ALA A 292 3.60 11.72 19.73
CA ALA A 292 4.93 12.22 19.37
C ALA A 292 6.06 11.51 20.14
N LYS A 293 5.88 11.28 21.45
CA LYS A 293 6.85 10.51 22.25
C LYS A 293 6.99 9.06 21.75
N GLN A 294 5.89 8.44 21.36
CA GLN A 294 5.90 7.08 20.84
C GLN A 294 6.49 6.99 19.44
N LEU A 295 6.24 7.98 18.58
CA LEU A 295 6.85 8.08 17.25
C LEU A 295 8.37 8.26 17.33
N ASP A 296 8.86 9.02 18.30
CA ASP A 296 10.31 9.13 18.58
C ASP A 296 10.93 7.76 18.95
N ALA A 297 10.23 6.94 19.74
CA ALA A 297 10.66 5.57 20.04
C ALA A 297 10.59 4.66 18.80
N ILE A 298 9.56 4.81 17.95
CA ILE A 298 9.44 4.11 16.66
C ILE A 298 10.64 4.40 15.78
N ILE A 299 11.09 5.66 15.70
CA ILE A 299 12.30 6.03 14.93
C ILE A 299 13.54 5.26 15.43
N GLY A 300 13.65 5.02 16.74
CA GLY A 300 14.69 4.16 17.31
C GLY A 300 14.61 2.72 16.79
N LEU A 301 13.42 2.12 16.81
CA LEU A 301 13.19 0.77 16.31
C LEU A 301 13.46 0.64 14.79
N GLU A 302 13.08 1.66 14.02
CA GLU A 302 13.37 1.73 12.57
C GLU A 302 14.88 1.72 12.29
N ARG A 303 15.66 2.49 13.07
CA ARG A 303 17.13 2.49 12.97
C ARG A 303 17.72 1.13 13.30
N GLU A 304 17.23 0.47 14.34
CA GLU A 304 17.67 -0.89 14.70
C GLU A 304 17.37 -1.88 13.57
N ALA A 305 16.17 -1.80 12.96
CA ALA A 305 15.78 -2.63 11.84
C ALA A 305 16.67 -2.41 10.62
N HIS A 306 16.92 -1.15 10.24
CA HIS A 306 17.78 -0.83 9.11
C HIS A 306 19.25 -1.21 9.34
N ALA A 307 19.77 -1.02 10.55
CA ALA A 307 21.12 -1.48 10.90
C ALA A 307 21.24 -3.00 10.80
N ALA A 308 20.20 -3.74 11.19
CA ALA A 308 20.13 -5.18 11.00
C ALA A 308 20.07 -5.60 9.54
N LEU A 309 19.25 -4.95 8.73
CA LEU A 309 19.19 -5.22 7.29
C LEU A 309 20.50 -4.87 6.57
N ALA A 310 21.21 -3.82 7.00
CA ALA A 310 22.52 -3.48 6.46
C ALA A 310 23.55 -4.60 6.75
N ALA A 311 23.61 -5.07 8.00
CA ALA A 311 24.47 -6.20 8.38
C ALA A 311 24.12 -7.49 7.61
N ALA A 312 22.83 -7.79 7.47
CA ALA A 312 22.38 -8.93 6.68
C ALA A 312 22.81 -8.80 5.21
N LYS A 313 22.62 -7.62 4.59
CA LYS A 313 22.99 -7.34 3.20
C LYS A 313 24.49 -7.54 2.96
N ASP A 314 25.33 -7.04 3.87
CA ASP A 314 26.79 -7.19 3.75
C ASP A 314 27.22 -8.65 3.81
N ALA A 315 26.47 -9.51 4.51
CA ALA A 315 26.72 -10.95 4.61
C ALA A 315 26.08 -11.79 3.48
N LEU A 316 25.29 -11.18 2.58
CA LEU A 316 24.77 -11.82 1.37
C LEU A 316 25.78 -11.76 0.20
N HIS A 317 26.84 -10.97 0.34
CA HIS A 317 27.93 -10.79 -0.63
C HIS A 317 29.24 -11.40 -0.11
#